data_AF-A0A447JGU4-F1
#
_entry.id   AF-A0A447JGU4-F1
#
_cell.length_a   1.000
_cell.length_b   1.000
_cell.length_c   1.000
_cell.angle_alpha   90.00
_cell.angle_beta   90.00
_cell.angle_gamma   90.00
#
_symmetry.space_group_name_H-M   'P 1'
#
loop_
_entity.id
_entity.type
_entity.pdbx_description
1 polymer ?
#
loop_
_entity_poly.entity_id
_entity_poly.type
_entity_poly.pdbx_seq_one_letter_code
_entity_poly.pdbx_strand_id
1 'polypeptide(L)' 'MNVNKKKLAEIFGCDVRTVTAWQSQGLPLVSGGGKGNEAVFDTAAAISWYAERDASIENEKLRKEVDDLRAAAESEA' A
#
# COMPACT_ATOMS: atom_id res chain seq x y z
N MET A 1 -3.13 17.51 2.49
CA MET A 1 -1.91 18.37 2.57
C MET A 1 -0.90 17.81 1.59
N ASN A 2 -0.33 18.66 0.73
CA ASN A 2 0.60 18.17 -0.30
C ASN A 2 2.03 18.06 0.24
N VAL A 3 2.65 16.90 0.07
CA VAL A 3 3.97 16.57 0.59
C VAL A 3 4.84 15.88 -0.45
N ASN A 4 6.15 16.01 -0.34
CA ASN A 4 7.09 15.24 -1.15
C ASN A 4 7.38 13.86 -0.53
N LYS A 5 8.18 13.03 -1.22
CA LYS A 5 8.53 11.68 -0.76
C LYS A 5 9.17 11.65 0.64
N LYS A 6 10.05 12.60 0.93
CA LYS A 6 10.76 12.67 2.23
C LYS A 6 9.77 12.93 3.35
N LYS A 7 8.91 13.93 3.18
CA LYS A 7 7.92 14.28 4.19
C LYS A 7 6.84 13.21 4.34
N LEU A 8 6.46 12.54 3.25
CA LEU A 8 5.55 11.40 3.33
C LEU A 8 6.19 10.24 4.12
N ALA A 9 7.47 9.94 3.88
CA ALA A 9 8.20 8.91 4.62
C ALA A 9 8.28 9.21 6.12
N GLU A 10 8.52 10.47 6.50
CA GLU A 10 8.47 10.92 7.90
C GLU A 10 7.08 10.70 8.54
N ILE A 11 6.00 11.03 7.82
CA ILE A 11 4.62 10.87 8.31
C ILE A 11 4.28 9.41 8.58
N PHE A 12 4.71 8.52 7.69
CA PHE A 12 4.49 7.08 7.82
C PHE A 12 5.56 6.37 8.67
N GLY A 13 6.59 7.08 9.14
CA GLY A 13 7.68 6.51 9.91
C GLY A 13 8.50 5.45 9.15
N CYS A 14 8.64 5.59 7.83
CA CYS A 14 9.29 4.60 6.96
C CYS A 14 10.46 5.19 6.15
N ASP A 15 11.19 4.35 5.43
CA ASP A 15 12.25 4.79 4.53
C ASP A 15 11.68 5.42 3.23
N VAL A 16 12.37 6.41 2.66
CA VAL A 16 11.97 7.08 1.42
C VAL A 16 11.91 6.11 0.22
N ARG A 17 12.70 5.03 0.25
CA ARG A 17 12.63 3.93 -0.73
C ARG A 17 11.30 3.19 -0.65
N THR A 18 10.73 3.04 0.54
CA THR A 18 9.40 2.44 0.74
C THR A 18 8.34 3.27 0.03
N VAL A 19 8.38 4.60 0.17
CA VAL A 19 7.48 5.51 -0.55
C VAL A 19 7.67 5.41 -2.07
N THR A 20 8.91 5.20 -2.53
CA THR A 20 9.17 4.96 -3.97
C THR A 20 8.58 3.64 -4.45
N ALA A 21 8.65 2.58 -3.65
CA ALA A 21 8.00 1.31 -3.97
C ALA A 21 6.46 1.46 -3.99
N TRP A 22 5.88 2.18 -3.02
CA TRP A 22 4.45 2.48 -3.02
C TRP A 22 4.00 3.23 -4.27
N GLN A 23 4.80 4.19 -4.75
CA GLN A 23 4.55 4.87 -6.01
C GLN A 23 4.47 3.88 -7.19
N SER A 24 5.38 2.90 -7.27
CA SER A 24 5.32 1.84 -8.28
C SER A 24 4.14 0.88 -8.09
N GLN A 25 3.57 0.78 -6.89
CA GLN A 25 2.40 -0.03 -6.57
C GLN A 25 1.07 0.73 -6.76
N GLY A 26 1.11 1.99 -7.22
CA GLY A 26 -0.10 2.77 -7.52
C GLY A 26 -0.50 3.79 -6.46
N LEU A 27 0.40 4.16 -5.54
CA LEU A 27 0.17 5.28 -4.61
C LEU A 27 -0.21 6.55 -5.39
N PRO A 28 -1.34 7.22 -5.06
CA PRO A 28 -1.84 8.38 -5.81
C PRO A 28 -0.84 9.54 -5.82
N LEU A 29 -0.49 9.99 -7.01
CA LEU A 29 0.41 11.11 -7.26
C LEU A 29 -0.38 12.33 -7.71
N VAL A 30 -0.14 13.48 -7.07
CA VAL A 30 -0.79 14.76 -7.44
C VAL A 30 -0.06 15.41 -8.61
N SER A 31 1.27 15.44 -8.56
CA SER A 31 2.10 16.03 -9.61
C SER A 31 3.55 15.56 -9.55
N GLY A 32 4.29 15.72 -10.65
CA GLY A 32 5.69 15.35 -10.74
C GLY A 32 5.87 13.86 -11.07
N GLY A 33 6.96 13.24 -10.59
CA GLY A 33 7.19 11.79 -10.74
C GLY A 33 7.96 11.36 -12.00
N GLY A 34 8.28 12.30 -12.91
CA GLY A 34 9.21 12.10 -14.02
C GLY A 34 10.67 12.42 -13.66
N LYS A 35 11.61 12.02 -14.53
CA LYS A 35 13.05 12.26 -14.32
C LYS A 35 13.32 13.77 -14.15
N GLY A 36 13.76 14.17 -12.96
CA GLY A 36 14.08 15.56 -12.61
C GLY A 36 12.97 16.35 -11.91
N ASN A 37 11.75 15.81 -11.80
CA ASN A 37 10.63 16.48 -11.12
C ASN A 37 10.31 15.83 -9.77
N GLU A 38 10.24 16.64 -8.71
CA GLU A 38 9.88 16.15 -7.38
C GLU A 38 8.44 15.63 -7.36
N ALA A 39 8.24 14.42 -6.83
CA ALA A 39 6.92 13.81 -6.70
C ALA A 39 6.16 14.42 -5.52
N VAL A 40 4.93 14.85 -5.77
CA VAL A 40 4.03 15.45 -4.79
C VAL A 40 2.82 14.56 -4.58
N PHE A 41 2.50 14.30 -3.32
CA PHE A 41 1.42 13.43 -2.87
C PHE A 41 0.47 14.22 -1.99
N ASP A 42 -0.84 13.99 -2.12
CA ASP A 42 -1.78 14.43 -1.11
C ASP A 42 -1.80 13.40 0.02
N THR A 43 -1.56 13.86 1.25
CA THR A 43 -1.50 12.99 2.44
C THR A 43 -2.80 12.25 2.70
N ALA A 44 -3.97 12.86 2.46
CA ALA A 44 -5.25 12.18 2.68
C ALA A 44 -5.42 11.01 1.71
N ALA A 45 -5.17 11.25 0.41
CA ALA A 45 -5.18 10.18 -0.59
C ALA A 45 -4.16 9.07 -0.30
N ALA A 46 -2.95 9.44 0.16
CA ALA A 46 -1.91 8.48 0.51
C ALA A 46 -2.32 7.58 1.70
N ILE A 47 -2.96 8.14 2.73
CA ILE A 47 -3.46 7.39 3.89
C ILE A 47 -4.58 6.44 3.49
N SER A 48 -5.55 6.90 2.70
CA SER A 48 -6.65 6.05 2.21
C SER A 48 -6.12 4.87 1.40
N TRP A 49 -5.21 5.13 0.44
CA TRP A 49 -4.58 4.09 -0.35
C TRP A 49 -3.81 3.08 0.51
N TYR A 50 -3.08 3.57 1.52
CA TYR A 50 -2.32 2.71 2.42
C TYR A 50 -3.24 1.76 3.21
N ALA A 51 -4.35 2.29 3.75
CA ALA A 51 -5.33 1.50 4.48
C ALA A 51 -6.02 0.43 3.61
N GLU A 52 -6.36 0.78 2.36
CA GLU A 52 -6.93 -0.16 1.39
C GLU A 52 -5.93 -1.26 1.00
N ARG A 53 -4.66 -0.91 0.79
CA ARG A 53 -3.59 -1.87 0.47
C ARG A 53 -3.43 -2.90 1.59
N ASP A 54 -3.35 -2.45 2.83
CA ASP A 54 -3.18 -3.33 3.99
C ASP A 54 -4.42 -4.23 4.18
N ALA A 55 -5.64 -3.71 3.96
CA ALA A 55 -6.87 -4.51 3.97
C ALA A 55 -6.89 -5.57 2.85
N SER A 56 -6.38 -5.25 1.66
CA SER A 56 -6.29 -6.21 0.56
C SER A 56 -5.34 -7.36 0.88
N ILE A 57 -4.16 -7.04 1.43
CA ILE A 57 -3.15 -8.04 1.83
C ILE A 57 -3.72 -8.97 2.90
N GLU A 58 -4.42 -8.41 3.89
CA GLU A 58 -5.00 -9.22 4.97
C GLU A 58 -6.16 -10.10 4.46
N ASN A 59 -7.04 -9.57 3.61
CA ASN A 59 -8.10 -10.37 3.00
C ASN A 59 -7.55 -11.52 2.14
N GLU A 60 -6.43 -11.33 1.44
CA GLU A 60 -5.80 -12.39 0.66
C GLU A 60 -5.33 -13.55 1.54
N LYS A 61 -4.71 -13.24 2.70
CA LYS A 61 -4.31 -14.28 3.66
C LYS A 61 -5.52 -15.02 4.22
N LEU A 62 -6.56 -14.29 4.63
CA LEU A 62 -7.77 -14.87 5.19
C LEU A 62 -8.49 -15.77 4.19
N ARG A 63 -8.53 -15.39 2.91
CA ARG A 63 -9.09 -16.25 1.84
C ARG A 63 -8.35 -17.58 1.75
N LYS A 64 -7.02 -17.54 1.77
CA LYS A 64 -6.21 -18.75 1.74
C LYS A 64 -6.45 -19.65 2.96
N GLU A 65 -6.50 -19.07 4.16
CA GLU A 65 -6.78 -19.83 5.39
C GLU A 65 -8.17 -20.48 5.36
N VAL A 66 -9.19 -19.76 4.86
CA VAL A 66 -10.54 -20.30 4.68
C VAL A 66 -10.54 -21.46 3.68
N ASP A 67 -9.81 -21.35 2.58
CA ASP A 67 -9.73 -22.41 1.57
C ASP A 67 -9.00 -23.65 2.13
N ASP A 68 -7.91 -23.46 2.87
CA ASP A 68 -7.18 -24.54 3.54
C ASP A 68 -8.06 -25.29 4.56
N LEU A 69 -8.85 -24.56 5.36
CA LEU A 69 -9.79 -25.14 6.32
C LEU A 69 -10.92 -25.92 5.64
N ARG A 70 -11.43 -25.44 4.50
CA ARG A 70 -12.45 -26.16 3.71
C ARG A 70 -11.89 -27.46 3.14
N ALA A 71 -10.69 -27.42 2.57
CA ALA A 71 -10.03 -28.61 2.03
C ALA A 71 -9.77 -29.67 3.12
N ALA A 72 -9.35 -29.24 4.31
CA ALA A 72 -9.18 -30.14 5.45
C ALA A 72 -10.51 -30.80 5.86
N ALA A 73 -11.58 -30.00 6.00
CA ALA A 73 -12.90 -30.52 6.37
C ALA A 73 -13.48 -31.49 5.32
N GLU A 74 -13.25 -31.25 4.04
CA GLU A 74 -13.65 -32.16 2.95
C GLU A 74 -12.85 -33.47 2.94
N SER A 75 -11.60 -33.45 3.41
CA SER A 75 -10.75 -34.65 3.48
C SER A 75 -11.03 -35.57 4.66
N GLU A 76 -11.70 -35.05 5.70
CA GLU A 76 -12.09 -35.80 6.91
C GLU A 76 -13.49 -36.43 6.82
N ALA A 77 -14.24 -36.16 5.74
CA ALA A 77 -15.60 -36.66 5.48
C ALA A 77 -15.60 -37.86 4.53
#